data_AF-A0A8S0Z0Y5-F1
#
_entry.id   AF-A0A8S0Z0Y5-F1
#
_cell.length_a   1.000
_cell.length_b   1.000
_cell.length_c   1.000
_cell.angle_alpha   90.00
_cell.angle_beta   90.00
_cell.angle_gamma   90.00
#
_symmetry.space_group_name_H-M   'P 1'
#
loop_
_entity.id
_entity.type
_entity.pdbx_description
1 polymer ?
#
loop_
_entity_poly.entity_id
_entity_poly.type
_entity_poly.pdbx_seq_one_letter_code
_entity_poly.pdbx_strand_id
1 'polypeptide(L)'
;MNEWSFRVVEEDRKRLQADVDLAAARLMRAGRLTQALADERTRWEDSVSLATRQLHCTTGDIIIASGCIAYFGAFPSHYRRELETKWVQECTSLEIPASDTFDLITVMADSYTVRTWNAQGLPRDSVSTENGILVTRAGRWPLTIDPQEQANRWIKNMERENGLMITKLNDHSFLRVLENCIRLGWPMLIEDLGETLEATLAPVLLKQTFLQAGRLLIRLGDSDIEYDTNFRLYLTTKLANPHYLPEICIQVTLVNFTVTLSGLEDQLLADVVRLERPDLEVLRSELIVRINTDKATLLEIEDKILRLLYASTGNILDDEELIETLNESKETSEIINARLEETEATEVSISAAREKYRTVATRGAVLYFAVAQLADIDPMYQFSLKYFNQVFNLVIEKAEKTEMTLEARLELLRSAITLSVYQNVSRGLFEKHKLVFSFLLNMAMFLHAGLVKTEQFNFILRGASGTKVVPRKKPQIEAMTDIMWLNISHLDETDPDFQGLLNDCMRKVPVSIGSFDLDIHIDPTDKQPPLTNWNEKLNSFEKLMLIKCLKEEKLVFAIAQYVAITLGPVFIESPTVQLNTL
;
A
#
# COMPACT_ATOMS: atom_id res chain seq x y z
N MET A 1 22.74 48.69 79.54
CA MET A 1 22.62 47.23 79.29
C MET A 1 21.36 46.86 78.49
N ASN A 2 20.34 47.72 78.39
CA ASN A 2 19.06 47.38 77.74
C ASN A 2 18.98 47.68 76.22
N GLU A 3 19.73 48.64 75.67
CA GLU A 3 19.68 48.95 74.22
C GLU A 3 20.31 47.87 73.34
N TRP A 4 21.38 47.23 73.81
CA TRP A 4 22.05 46.14 73.08
C TRP A 4 21.17 44.89 73.04
N SER A 5 20.53 44.55 74.16
CA SER A 5 19.54 43.48 74.23
C SER A 5 18.30 43.78 73.38
N PHE A 6 17.87 45.03 73.27
CA PHE A 6 16.73 45.41 72.42
C PHE A 6 17.07 45.30 70.94
N ARG A 7 18.27 45.73 70.51
CA ARG A 7 18.73 45.57 69.11
C ARG A 7 18.88 44.10 68.71
N VAL A 8 19.44 43.26 69.57
CA VAL A 8 19.55 41.82 69.32
C VAL A 8 18.16 41.18 69.19
N VAL A 9 17.22 41.51 70.08
CA VAL A 9 15.84 41.02 70.00
C VAL A 9 15.11 41.53 68.76
N GLU A 10 15.38 42.76 68.31
CA GLU A 10 14.77 43.33 67.11
C GLU A 10 15.38 42.79 65.81
N GLU A 11 16.68 42.51 65.79
CA GLU A 11 17.36 41.77 64.72
C GLU A 11 16.86 40.32 64.65
N ASP A 12 16.74 39.64 65.78
CA ASP A 12 16.17 38.28 65.85
C ASP A 12 14.71 38.27 65.40
N ARG A 13 13.90 39.27 65.79
CA ARG A 13 12.52 39.42 65.31
C ARG A 13 12.46 39.62 63.80
N LYS A 14 13.33 40.46 63.23
CA LYS A 14 13.39 40.68 61.77
C LYS A 14 13.86 39.43 61.03
N ARG A 15 14.83 38.70 61.59
CA ARG A 15 15.29 37.43 61.05
C ARG A 15 14.20 36.37 61.06
N LEU A 16 13.52 36.19 62.20
CA LEU A 16 12.39 35.27 62.33
C LEU A 16 11.24 35.63 61.38
N GLN A 17 10.94 36.93 61.22
CA GLN A 17 9.94 37.39 60.25
C GLN A 17 10.36 37.07 58.82
N ALA A 18 11.62 37.35 58.45
CA ALA A 18 12.15 37.02 57.13
C ALA A 18 12.14 35.51 56.86
N ASP A 19 12.46 34.69 57.86
CA ASP A 19 12.42 33.22 57.76
C ASP A 19 10.98 32.70 57.57
N VAL A 20 10.00 33.31 58.26
CA VAL A 20 8.57 32.98 58.10
C VAL A 20 8.06 33.39 56.72
N ASP A 21 8.38 34.59 56.25
CA ASP A 21 7.97 35.10 54.95
C ASP A 21 8.59 34.27 53.81
N LEU A 22 9.87 33.90 53.95
CA LEU A 22 10.59 33.02 53.02
C LEU A 22 10.02 31.59 53.03
N ALA A 23 9.67 31.05 54.20
CA ALA A 23 9.00 29.76 54.29
C ALA A 23 7.60 29.77 53.65
N ALA A 24 6.82 30.84 53.84
CA ALA A 24 5.52 31.02 53.21
C ALA A 24 5.64 31.13 51.68
N ALA A 25 6.60 31.90 51.18
CA ALA A 25 6.88 32.01 49.75
C ALA A 25 7.30 30.66 49.15
N ARG A 26 8.19 29.93 49.82
CA ARG A 26 8.60 28.57 49.41
C ARG A 26 7.43 27.59 49.40
N LEU A 27 6.52 27.68 50.37
CA LEU A 27 5.36 26.79 50.44
C LEU A 27 4.36 27.07 49.31
N MET A 28 4.13 28.33 48.97
CA MET A 28 3.33 28.68 47.78
C MET A 28 3.98 28.22 46.48
N ARG A 29 5.30 28.41 46.34
CA ARG A 29 6.08 27.97 45.18
C ARG A 29 6.08 26.44 45.04
N ALA A 30 6.21 25.72 46.15
CA ALA A 30 6.13 24.26 46.17
C ALA A 30 4.74 23.77 45.75
N GLY A 31 3.67 24.42 46.20
CA GLY A 31 2.31 24.10 45.77
C GLY A 31 2.13 24.22 44.25
N ARG A 32 2.57 25.35 43.66
CA ARG A 32 2.52 25.57 42.20
C ARG A 32 3.37 24.57 41.43
N LEU A 33 4.61 24.35 41.86
CA LEU A 33 5.53 23.40 41.23
C LEU A 33 4.95 21.96 41.24
N THR A 34 4.38 21.53 42.37
CA THR A 34 3.81 20.19 42.52
C THR A 34 2.60 20.02 41.60
N GLN A 35 1.75 21.04 41.48
CA GLN A 35 0.61 21.01 40.58
C GLN A 35 1.03 21.07 39.09
N ALA A 36 2.08 21.83 38.77
CA ALA A 36 2.59 21.91 37.41
C ALA A 36 3.17 20.56 36.94
N LEU A 37 3.89 19.86 37.81
CA LEU A 37 4.57 18.60 37.50
C LEU A 37 3.71 17.34 37.74
N ALA A 38 2.52 17.45 38.33
CA ALA A 38 1.69 16.29 38.65
C ALA A 38 1.27 15.51 37.40
N ASP A 39 0.75 16.20 36.38
CA ASP A 39 0.28 15.59 35.13
C ASP A 39 1.46 15.03 34.31
N GLU A 40 2.58 15.77 34.32
CA GLU A 40 3.80 15.38 33.64
C GLU A 40 4.44 14.14 34.27
N ARG A 41 4.39 14.05 35.61
CA ARG A 41 4.78 12.85 36.34
C ARG A 41 3.96 11.64 35.92
N THR A 42 2.63 11.75 35.85
CA THR A 42 1.79 10.62 35.41
C THR A 42 2.09 10.21 33.98
N ARG A 43 2.30 11.18 33.08
CA ARG A 43 2.68 10.91 31.68
C ARG A 43 4.02 10.20 31.59
N TRP A 44 5.02 10.62 32.38
CA TRP A 44 6.31 9.96 32.44
C TRP A 44 6.22 8.57 33.06
N GLU A 45 5.42 8.38 34.12
CA GLU A 45 5.18 7.05 34.71
C GLU A 45 4.56 6.09 33.68
N ASP A 46 3.55 6.54 32.93
CA ASP A 46 2.93 5.77 31.85
C ASP A 46 3.92 5.50 30.70
N SER A 47 4.67 6.50 30.26
CA SER A 47 5.67 6.38 29.19
C SER A 47 6.81 5.43 29.60
N VAL A 48 7.27 5.49 30.85
CA VAL A 48 8.26 4.56 31.39
C VAL A 48 7.67 3.15 31.48
N SER A 49 6.42 2.98 31.87
CA SER A 49 5.77 1.67 31.90
C SER A 49 5.67 1.04 30.51
N LEU A 50 5.29 1.83 29.50
CA LEU A 50 5.22 1.41 28.10
C LEU A 50 6.61 1.08 27.55
N ALA A 51 7.58 1.98 27.76
CA ALA A 51 8.96 1.77 27.33
C ALA A 51 9.58 0.54 28.00
N THR A 52 9.26 0.26 29.27
CA THR A 52 9.72 -0.94 29.98
C THR A 52 9.12 -2.20 29.36
N ARG A 53 7.83 -2.19 29.00
CA ARG A 53 7.19 -3.29 28.29
C ARG A 53 7.82 -3.50 26.91
N GLN A 54 8.01 -2.43 26.15
CA GLN A 54 8.66 -2.48 24.84
C GLN A 54 10.09 -2.99 24.95
N LEU A 55 10.87 -2.53 25.93
CA LEU A 55 12.24 -3.00 26.18
C LEU A 55 12.30 -4.50 26.45
N HIS A 56 11.33 -5.03 27.18
CA HIS A 56 11.21 -6.48 27.42
C HIS A 56 10.91 -7.26 26.14
N CYS A 57 9.98 -6.77 25.30
CA CYS A 57 9.58 -7.38 24.03
C CYS A 57 10.57 -7.14 22.86
N THR A 58 11.52 -6.22 23.04
CA THR A 58 12.45 -5.76 22.00
C THR A 58 13.27 -6.90 21.39
N THR A 59 13.62 -7.92 22.18
CA THR A 59 14.44 -9.04 21.69
C THR A 59 13.70 -9.82 20.59
N GLY A 60 12.43 -10.20 20.83
CA GLY A 60 11.62 -10.86 19.83
C GLY A 60 11.31 -9.97 18.63
N ASP A 61 10.93 -8.71 18.90
CA ASP A 61 10.55 -7.76 17.85
C ASP A 61 11.72 -7.46 16.90
N ILE A 62 12.95 -7.32 17.40
CA ILE A 62 14.14 -7.13 16.56
C ILE A 62 14.48 -8.38 15.75
N ILE A 63 14.31 -9.59 16.30
CA ILE A 63 14.55 -10.84 15.57
C ILE A 63 13.60 -10.93 14.37
N ILE A 64 12.32 -10.68 14.61
CA ILE A 64 11.30 -10.70 13.56
C ILE A 64 11.59 -9.59 12.53
N ALA A 65 11.83 -8.35 12.98
CA ALA A 65 12.15 -7.23 12.09
C ALA A 65 13.40 -7.47 11.24
N SER A 66 14.44 -8.08 11.81
CA SER A 66 15.65 -8.47 11.08
C SER A 66 15.36 -9.52 10.02
N GLY A 67 14.50 -10.50 10.34
CA GLY A 67 13.98 -11.47 9.38
C GLY A 67 13.20 -10.79 8.24
N CYS A 68 12.34 -9.84 8.57
CA CYS A 68 11.61 -9.06 7.58
C CYS A 68 12.58 -8.31 6.64
N ILE A 69 13.57 -7.58 7.18
CA ILE A 69 14.53 -6.81 6.38
C ILE A 69 15.38 -7.72 5.48
N ALA A 70 15.74 -8.91 5.97
CA ALA A 70 16.57 -9.84 5.23
C ALA A 70 15.82 -10.57 4.10
N TYR A 71 14.54 -10.93 4.32
CA TYR A 71 13.83 -11.87 3.45
C TYR A 71 12.60 -11.30 2.74
N PHE A 72 11.94 -10.26 3.26
CA PHE A 72 10.66 -9.80 2.72
C PHE A 72 10.76 -9.18 1.33
N GLY A 73 11.92 -8.63 1.00
CA GLY A 73 12.04 -7.77 -0.17
C GLY A 73 11.49 -8.38 -1.45
N ALA A 74 11.82 -9.63 -1.79
CA ALA A 74 11.32 -10.25 -3.01
C ALA A 74 9.85 -10.72 -2.94
N PHE A 75 9.27 -10.85 -1.74
CA PHE A 75 7.98 -11.51 -1.56
C PHE A 75 6.78 -10.57 -1.61
N PRO A 76 5.62 -11.06 -2.08
CA PRO A 76 4.36 -10.32 -2.04
C PRO A 76 3.78 -10.24 -0.62
N SER A 77 2.89 -9.28 -0.40
CA SER A 77 2.30 -8.96 0.92
C SER A 77 1.63 -10.14 1.63
N HIS A 78 0.89 -10.99 0.91
CA HIS A 78 0.24 -12.17 1.50
C HIS A 78 1.27 -13.12 2.11
N TYR A 79 2.38 -13.35 1.40
CA TYR A 79 3.43 -14.24 1.88
C TYR A 79 4.20 -13.64 3.05
N ARG A 80 4.44 -12.31 3.02
CA ARG A 80 5.04 -11.58 4.16
C ARG A 80 4.22 -11.76 5.44
N ARG A 81 2.90 -11.55 5.38
CA ARG A 81 2.00 -11.74 6.53
C ARG A 81 1.95 -13.17 7.04
N GLU A 82 1.98 -14.14 6.14
CA GLU A 82 2.03 -15.56 6.50
C GLU A 82 3.33 -15.88 7.27
N LEU A 83 4.47 -15.36 6.81
CA LEU A 83 5.76 -15.51 7.49
C LEU A 83 5.77 -14.80 8.85
N GLU A 84 5.31 -13.55 8.92
CA GLU A 84 5.15 -12.80 10.16
C GLU A 84 4.35 -13.58 11.20
N THR A 85 3.18 -14.09 10.81
CA THR A 85 2.31 -14.85 11.71
C THR A 85 3.01 -16.10 12.23
N LYS A 86 3.72 -16.82 11.36
CA LYS A 86 4.52 -17.99 11.74
C LYS A 86 5.67 -17.62 12.67
N TRP A 87 6.39 -16.53 12.40
CA TRP A 87 7.52 -16.09 13.21
C TRP A 87 7.10 -15.62 14.60
N VAL A 88 5.96 -14.93 14.72
CA VAL A 88 5.37 -14.56 16.02
C VAL A 88 4.95 -15.81 16.80
N GLN A 89 4.33 -16.79 16.14
CA GLN A 89 3.96 -18.07 16.76
C GLN A 89 5.18 -18.84 17.27
N GLU A 90 6.28 -18.85 16.50
CA GLU A 90 7.52 -19.52 16.91
C GLU A 90 8.25 -18.78 18.03
N CYS A 91 8.25 -17.44 18.04
CA CYS A 91 8.77 -16.69 19.20
C CYS A 91 7.99 -17.05 20.47
N THR A 92 6.67 -17.20 20.35
CA THR A 92 5.80 -17.59 21.47
C THR A 92 6.07 -19.03 21.92
N SER A 93 6.28 -19.97 20.97
CA SER A 93 6.58 -21.37 21.29
C SER A 93 7.93 -21.54 22.00
N LEU A 94 8.90 -20.68 21.68
CA LEU A 94 10.24 -20.66 22.25
C LEU A 94 10.37 -19.79 23.51
N GLU A 95 9.25 -19.26 24.03
CA GLU A 95 9.20 -18.36 25.19
C GLU A 95 10.08 -17.09 25.02
N ILE A 96 10.26 -16.63 23.78
CA ILE A 96 10.96 -15.37 23.49
C ILE A 96 9.97 -14.22 23.68
N PRO A 97 10.28 -13.22 24.52
CA PRO A 97 9.40 -12.08 24.71
C PRO A 97 9.31 -11.26 23.42
N ALA A 98 8.11 -11.21 22.85
CA ALA A 98 7.76 -10.45 21.65
C ALA A 98 6.43 -9.71 21.89
N SER A 99 6.15 -8.71 21.06
CA SER A 99 4.86 -8.01 21.09
C SER A 99 3.75 -8.90 20.52
N ASP A 100 2.56 -8.86 21.14
CA ASP A 100 1.39 -9.67 20.71
C ASP A 100 0.97 -9.35 19.26
N THR A 101 1.13 -8.08 18.86
CA THR A 101 0.89 -7.58 17.50
C THR A 101 2.17 -6.94 16.96
N PHE A 102 2.96 -7.72 16.23
CA PHE A 102 4.16 -7.21 15.55
C PHE A 102 3.77 -6.40 14.30
N ASP A 103 4.35 -5.21 14.15
CA ASP A 103 4.27 -4.40 12.91
C ASP A 103 5.65 -3.81 12.60
N LEU A 104 6.22 -4.21 11.45
CA LEU A 104 7.52 -3.75 10.98
C LEU A 104 7.62 -2.23 10.91
N ILE A 105 6.53 -1.55 10.53
CA ILE A 105 6.53 -0.10 10.35
C ILE A 105 6.77 0.58 11.69
N THR A 106 6.05 0.19 12.73
CA THR A 106 6.20 0.75 14.08
C THR A 106 7.57 0.52 14.71
N VAL A 107 8.21 -0.61 14.39
CA VAL A 107 9.51 -0.98 14.96
C VAL A 107 10.65 -0.24 14.26
N MET A 108 10.59 -0.09 12.93
CA MET A 108 11.73 0.37 12.11
C MET A 108 11.60 1.80 11.59
N ALA A 109 10.41 2.39 11.64
CA ALA A 109 10.16 3.72 11.11
C ALA A 109 9.32 4.57 12.08
N ASP A 110 9.76 5.82 12.26
CA ASP A 110 8.97 6.82 12.94
C ASP A 110 7.91 7.41 11.99
N SER A 111 6.80 7.85 12.58
CA SER A 111 5.67 8.40 11.83
C SER A 111 6.05 9.64 10.99
N TYR A 112 7.07 10.41 11.42
CA TYR A 112 7.56 11.57 10.70
C TYR A 112 8.30 11.16 9.41
N THR A 113 9.22 10.21 9.48
CA THR A 113 9.92 9.66 8.29
C THR A 113 8.95 9.09 7.27
N VAL A 114 7.95 8.31 7.70
CA VAL A 114 6.92 7.75 6.81
C VAL A 114 6.14 8.87 6.11
N ARG A 115 5.78 9.94 6.84
CA ARG A 115 5.10 11.12 6.26
C ARG A 115 6.00 11.85 5.25
N THR A 116 7.29 11.97 5.52
CA THR A 116 8.27 12.56 4.60
C THR A 116 8.37 11.75 3.31
N TRP A 117 8.42 10.43 3.39
CA TRP A 117 8.40 9.57 2.19
C TRP A 117 7.10 9.73 1.40
N ASN A 118 5.96 9.83 2.09
CA ASN A 118 4.67 10.09 1.44
C ASN A 118 4.65 11.43 0.70
N ALA A 119 5.23 12.48 1.28
CA ALA A 119 5.37 13.78 0.64
C ALA A 119 6.32 13.73 -0.59
N GLN A 120 7.31 12.84 -0.56
CA GLN A 120 8.25 12.59 -1.66
C GLN A 120 7.66 11.67 -2.76
N GLY A 121 6.43 11.18 -2.58
CA GLY A 121 5.68 10.42 -3.60
C GLY A 121 5.62 8.91 -3.36
N LEU A 122 6.00 8.42 -2.19
CA LEU A 122 5.72 7.04 -1.77
C LEU A 122 4.21 6.88 -1.52
N PRO A 123 3.57 5.79 -1.99
CA PRO A 123 2.21 5.47 -1.60
C PRO A 123 2.06 5.21 -0.11
N ARG A 124 0.84 5.43 0.40
CA ARG A 124 0.51 5.28 1.82
C ARG A 124 0.12 3.86 2.22
N ASP A 125 0.19 2.88 1.32
CA ASP A 125 -0.11 1.49 1.66
C ASP A 125 1.02 0.86 2.49
N SER A 126 0.68 -0.18 3.27
CA SER A 126 1.64 -0.82 4.17
C SER A 126 2.82 -1.43 3.38
N VAL A 127 2.56 -2.03 2.22
CA VAL A 127 3.58 -2.70 1.41
C VAL A 127 4.59 -1.69 0.87
N SER A 128 4.13 -0.54 0.38
CA SER A 128 5.02 0.54 -0.06
C SER A 128 5.83 1.12 1.10
N THR A 129 5.24 1.26 2.28
CA THR A 129 5.96 1.74 3.48
C THR A 129 7.02 0.74 3.94
N GLU A 130 6.69 -0.56 3.99
CA GLU A 130 7.63 -1.65 4.24
C GLU A 130 8.76 -1.63 3.21
N ASN A 131 8.43 -1.49 1.92
CA ASN A 131 9.43 -1.40 0.86
C ASN A 131 10.34 -0.17 1.02
N GLY A 132 9.80 0.96 1.48
CA GLY A 132 10.57 2.15 1.84
C GLY A 132 11.57 1.89 2.96
N ILE A 133 11.16 1.12 3.98
CA ILE A 133 12.03 0.66 5.06
C ILE A 133 13.12 -0.27 4.49
N LEU A 134 12.78 -1.20 3.62
CA LEU A 134 13.75 -2.11 2.99
C LEU A 134 14.79 -1.34 2.16
N VAL A 135 14.36 -0.35 1.38
CA VAL A 135 15.27 0.46 0.55
C VAL A 135 16.22 1.31 1.40
N THR A 136 15.77 1.80 2.55
CA THR A 136 16.55 2.74 3.39
C THR A 136 17.35 2.06 4.50
N ARG A 137 16.88 0.94 5.04
CA ARG A 137 17.46 0.26 6.21
C ARG A 137 18.18 -1.04 5.89
N ALA A 138 18.03 -1.61 4.68
CA ALA A 138 18.74 -2.84 4.34
C ALA A 138 20.26 -2.66 4.34
N GLY A 139 20.98 -3.68 4.85
CA GLY A 139 22.44 -3.65 4.90
C GLY A 139 23.11 -3.78 3.52
N ARG A 140 22.46 -4.49 2.58
CA ARG A 140 22.89 -4.63 1.18
C ARG A 140 22.18 -3.60 0.31
N TRP A 141 22.76 -3.27 -0.84
CA TRP A 141 22.16 -2.28 -1.73
C TRP A 141 20.83 -2.77 -2.30
N PRO A 142 19.78 -1.93 -2.31
CA PRO A 142 18.47 -2.33 -2.79
C PRO A 142 18.44 -2.37 -4.31
N LEU A 143 17.97 -3.50 -4.86
CA LEU A 143 17.57 -3.65 -6.25
C LEU A 143 16.04 -3.71 -6.31
N THR A 144 15.43 -2.62 -6.73
CA THR A 144 13.98 -2.48 -6.79
C THR A 144 13.43 -2.96 -8.14
N ILE A 145 12.54 -3.93 -8.09
CA ILE A 145 11.75 -4.40 -9.22
C ILE A 145 10.55 -3.45 -9.35
N ASP A 146 10.60 -2.55 -10.31
CA ASP A 146 9.69 -1.40 -10.42
C ASP A 146 9.24 -1.18 -11.88
N PRO A 147 8.34 -2.03 -12.40
CA PRO A 147 7.84 -1.90 -13.78
C PRO A 147 7.06 -0.60 -14.03
N GLN A 148 6.53 0.05 -12.99
CA GLN A 148 5.75 1.29 -13.10
C GLN A 148 6.55 2.56 -12.75
N GLU A 149 7.87 2.46 -12.55
CA GLU A 149 8.78 3.57 -12.20
C GLU A 149 8.30 4.39 -10.98
N GLN A 150 7.65 3.75 -10.01
CA GLN A 150 7.21 4.40 -8.79
C GLN A 150 8.36 4.61 -7.80
N ALA A 151 9.11 3.55 -7.49
CA ALA A 151 10.29 3.62 -6.64
C ALA A 151 11.33 4.56 -7.26
N ASN A 152 11.53 4.48 -8.57
CA ASN A 152 12.45 5.34 -9.29
C ASN A 152 12.13 6.84 -9.08
N ARG A 153 10.86 7.23 -9.22
CA ARG A 153 10.41 8.62 -8.97
C ARG A 153 10.55 9.02 -7.51
N TRP A 154 10.21 8.12 -6.58
CA TRP A 154 10.34 8.38 -5.15
C TRP A 154 11.80 8.59 -4.73
N ILE A 155 12.73 7.70 -5.14
CA ILE A 155 14.16 7.82 -4.83
C ILE A 155 14.74 9.14 -5.39
N LYS A 156 14.34 9.54 -6.60
CA LYS A 156 14.74 10.83 -7.20
C LYS A 156 14.29 12.05 -6.39
N ASN A 157 13.10 11.99 -5.79
CA ASN A 157 12.60 13.06 -4.94
C ASN A 157 13.22 13.04 -3.55
N MET A 158 13.45 11.85 -3.00
CA MET A 158 14.08 11.66 -1.68
C MET A 158 15.52 12.16 -1.66
N GLU A 159 16.32 11.83 -2.67
CA GLU A 159 17.74 12.17 -2.76
C GLU A 159 18.01 13.48 -3.53
N ARG A 160 16.97 14.29 -3.77
CA ARG A 160 17.06 15.52 -4.57
C ARG A 160 18.02 16.54 -3.97
N GLU A 161 17.96 16.72 -2.65
CA GLU A 161 18.81 17.67 -1.92
C GLU A 161 20.24 17.15 -1.75
N ASN A 162 20.44 15.82 -1.80
CA ASN A 162 21.73 15.16 -1.62
C ASN A 162 22.56 15.07 -2.92
N GLY A 163 22.02 15.56 -4.05
CA GLY A 163 22.75 15.58 -5.33
C GLY A 163 22.80 14.21 -6.03
N LEU A 164 21.65 13.52 -6.13
CA LEU A 164 21.55 12.22 -6.80
C LEU A 164 22.08 12.21 -8.24
N MET A 165 23.04 11.32 -8.49
CA MET A 165 23.57 11.06 -9.83
C MET A 165 22.84 9.88 -10.49
N ILE A 166 22.27 10.10 -11.67
CA ILE A 166 21.48 9.10 -12.40
C ILE A 166 22.28 8.64 -13.62
N THR A 167 22.41 7.32 -13.81
CA THR A 167 23.13 6.74 -14.96
C THR A 167 22.51 5.40 -15.38
N LYS A 168 22.86 4.92 -16.57
CA LYS A 168 22.56 3.55 -17.03
C LYS A 168 23.87 2.78 -17.20
N LEU A 169 23.79 1.45 -17.13
CA LEU A 169 24.96 0.59 -17.35
C LEU A 169 25.58 0.76 -18.74
N ASN A 170 24.76 1.06 -19.75
CA ASN A 170 25.22 1.23 -21.13
C ASN A 170 25.97 2.55 -21.40
N ASP A 171 26.04 3.46 -20.42
CA ASP A 171 26.68 4.76 -20.61
C ASP A 171 28.22 4.64 -20.54
N HIS A 172 28.93 5.13 -21.56
CA HIS A 172 30.40 5.11 -21.59
C HIS A 172 31.08 5.82 -20.40
N SER A 173 30.38 6.77 -19.76
CA SER A 173 30.87 7.50 -18.59
C SER A 173 30.53 6.85 -17.26
N PHE A 174 29.83 5.71 -17.25
CA PHE A 174 29.31 5.06 -16.05
C PHE A 174 30.38 4.86 -14.97
N LEU A 175 31.49 4.19 -15.30
CA LEU A 175 32.57 3.93 -14.34
C LEU A 175 33.12 5.23 -13.75
N ARG A 176 33.39 6.23 -14.58
CA ARG A 176 33.91 7.53 -14.12
C ARG A 176 32.95 8.25 -13.17
N VAL A 177 31.64 8.19 -13.45
CA VAL A 177 30.62 8.77 -12.57
C VAL A 177 30.58 8.01 -11.24
N LEU A 178 30.63 6.67 -11.29
CA LEU A 178 30.69 5.82 -10.10
C LEU A 178 31.92 6.12 -9.23
N GLU A 179 33.10 6.25 -9.82
CA GLU A 179 34.34 6.62 -9.10
C GLU A 179 34.19 7.94 -8.35
N ASN A 180 33.59 8.95 -9.00
CA ASN A 180 33.36 10.25 -8.38
C ASN A 180 32.31 10.19 -7.26
N CYS A 181 31.23 9.43 -7.45
CA CYS A 181 30.19 9.29 -6.42
C CYS A 181 30.74 8.59 -5.17
N ILE A 182 31.54 7.54 -5.35
CA ILE A 182 32.20 6.82 -4.23
C ILE A 182 33.15 7.75 -3.48
N ARG A 183 33.94 8.56 -4.21
CA ARG A 183 34.92 9.48 -3.60
C ARG A 183 34.28 10.65 -2.87
N LEU A 184 33.20 11.21 -3.41
CA LEU A 184 32.52 12.39 -2.88
C LEU A 184 31.35 12.06 -1.95
N GLY A 185 30.99 10.78 -1.82
CA GLY A 185 29.85 10.33 -1.02
C GLY A 185 28.49 10.68 -1.62
N TRP A 186 28.40 10.97 -2.92
CA TRP A 186 27.14 11.32 -3.56
C TRP A 186 26.28 10.08 -3.82
N PRO A 187 24.95 10.14 -3.60
CA PRO A 187 24.06 9.04 -3.90
C PRO A 187 23.97 8.80 -5.41
N MET A 188 23.90 7.54 -5.82
CA MET A 188 23.86 7.13 -7.23
C MET A 188 22.68 6.19 -7.50
N LEU A 189 21.93 6.46 -8.57
CA LEU A 189 20.83 5.64 -9.08
C LEU A 189 21.23 5.04 -10.43
N ILE A 190 21.18 3.71 -10.53
CA ILE A 190 21.35 2.97 -11.78
C ILE A 190 19.97 2.53 -12.29
N GLU A 191 19.64 2.95 -13.50
CA GLU A 191 18.36 2.66 -14.14
C GLU A 191 18.45 1.53 -15.17
N ASP A 192 17.30 0.91 -15.41
CA ASP A 192 17.09 -0.08 -16.47
C ASP A 192 18.03 -1.30 -16.39
N LEU A 193 18.24 -1.81 -15.17
CA LEU A 193 19.04 -3.02 -14.97
C LEU A 193 18.37 -4.25 -15.58
N GLY A 194 19.15 -5.00 -16.36
CA GLY A 194 18.76 -6.31 -16.85
C GLY A 194 19.01 -7.41 -15.82
N GLU A 195 18.86 -8.66 -16.24
CA GLU A 195 19.08 -9.84 -15.39
C GLU A 195 20.56 -10.13 -15.12
N THR A 196 21.47 -9.49 -15.86
CA THR A 196 22.92 -9.66 -15.72
C THR A 196 23.54 -8.36 -15.20
N LEU A 197 24.40 -8.50 -14.19
CA LEU A 197 25.18 -7.40 -13.62
C LEU A 197 26.63 -7.53 -14.08
N GLU A 198 27.28 -6.38 -14.34
CA GLU A 198 28.70 -6.38 -14.68
C GLU A 198 29.57 -6.76 -13.47
N ALA A 199 30.57 -7.62 -13.69
CA ALA A 199 31.49 -8.07 -12.64
C ALA A 199 32.31 -6.93 -12.00
N THR A 200 32.45 -5.81 -12.70
CA THR A 200 33.10 -4.58 -12.21
C THR A 200 32.39 -3.98 -10.99
N LEU A 201 31.10 -4.25 -10.82
CA LEU A 201 30.31 -3.75 -9.71
C LEU A 201 30.37 -4.63 -8.46
N ALA A 202 30.83 -5.89 -8.58
CA ALA A 202 30.85 -6.82 -7.46
C ALA A 202 31.58 -6.28 -6.21
N PRO A 203 32.74 -5.58 -6.30
CA PRO A 203 33.39 -4.99 -5.13
C PRO A 203 32.52 -3.94 -4.42
N VAL A 204 31.78 -3.13 -5.19
CA VAL A 204 30.89 -2.08 -4.67
C VAL A 204 29.63 -2.70 -4.07
N LEU A 205 29.06 -3.71 -4.74
CA LEU A 205 27.85 -4.39 -4.28
C LEU A 205 28.07 -5.11 -2.95
N LEU A 206 29.21 -5.80 -2.83
CA LEU A 206 29.62 -6.52 -1.62
C LEU A 206 30.29 -5.62 -0.57
N LYS A 207 30.46 -4.32 -0.85
CA LYS A 207 31.14 -3.35 0.04
C LYS A 207 32.53 -3.84 0.47
N GLN A 208 33.32 -4.36 -0.47
CA GLN A 208 34.67 -4.88 -0.24
C GLN A 208 35.69 -3.75 -0.04
N THR A 209 35.55 -3.02 1.08
CA THR A 209 36.46 -1.95 1.46
C THR A 209 37.63 -2.50 2.26
N PHE A 210 38.80 -1.87 2.13
CA PHE A 210 40.00 -2.20 2.87
C PHE A 210 40.68 -0.94 3.36
N LEU A 211 41.38 -1.04 4.49
CA LEU A 211 42.04 0.09 5.12
C LEU A 211 43.52 0.09 4.75
N GLN A 212 43.96 1.14 4.06
CA GLN A 212 45.35 1.32 3.66
C GLN A 212 45.83 2.72 4.10
N ALA A 213 46.95 2.77 4.82
CA ALA A 213 47.54 4.02 5.31
C ALA A 213 46.53 4.94 6.08
N GLY A 214 45.59 4.34 6.82
CA GLY A 214 44.58 5.08 7.59
C GLY A 214 43.38 5.58 6.78
N ARG A 215 43.31 5.32 5.47
CA ARG A 215 42.17 5.66 4.61
C ARG A 215 41.38 4.42 4.25
N LEU A 216 40.06 4.55 4.20
CA LEU A 216 39.18 3.50 3.71
C LEU A 216 39.15 3.56 2.18
N LEU A 217 39.62 2.51 1.52
CA LEU A 217 39.70 2.41 0.07
C LEU A 217 38.80 1.28 -0.44
N ILE A 218 38.38 1.38 -1.69
CA ILE A 218 37.73 0.31 -2.43
C ILE A 218 38.44 0.14 -3.78
N ARG A 219 38.60 -1.11 -4.20
CA ARG A 219 39.20 -1.46 -5.49
C ARG A 219 38.10 -1.53 -6.55
N LEU A 220 38.16 -0.67 -7.55
CA LEU A 220 37.25 -0.69 -8.68
C LEU A 220 38.04 -0.92 -9.98
N GLY A 221 37.93 -2.12 -10.55
CA GLY A 221 38.80 -2.52 -11.66
C GLY A 221 40.28 -2.51 -11.25
N ASP A 222 41.06 -1.61 -11.84
CA ASP A 222 42.49 -1.45 -11.57
C ASP A 222 42.82 -0.25 -10.66
N SER A 223 41.82 0.58 -10.30
CA SER A 223 42.00 1.77 -9.48
C SER A 223 41.60 1.54 -8.01
N ASP A 224 42.40 2.09 -7.09
CA ASP A 224 42.05 2.18 -5.66
C ASP A 224 41.47 3.57 -5.39
N ILE A 225 40.24 3.60 -4.88
CA ILE A 225 39.44 4.82 -4.72
C ILE A 225 39.12 5.00 -3.24
N GLU A 226 39.24 6.23 -2.74
CA GLU A 226 38.78 6.59 -1.40
C GLU A 226 37.28 6.40 -1.27
N TYR A 227 36.87 5.64 -0.27
CA TYR A 227 35.47 5.29 -0.02
C TYR A 227 34.88 6.20 1.05
N ASP A 228 33.88 6.99 0.67
CA ASP A 228 33.09 7.80 1.60
C ASP A 228 31.93 6.97 2.19
N THR A 229 31.75 7.01 3.52
CA THR A 229 30.70 6.24 4.22
C THR A 229 29.28 6.72 3.94
N ASN A 230 29.13 7.95 3.45
CA ASN A 230 27.85 8.54 3.08
C ASN A 230 27.37 8.09 1.70
N PHE A 231 28.25 7.47 0.89
CA PHE A 231 27.86 6.93 -0.41
C PHE A 231 26.65 5.99 -0.29
N ARG A 232 25.69 6.14 -1.21
CA ARG A 232 24.49 5.30 -1.32
C ARG A 232 24.28 4.88 -2.78
N LEU A 233 23.96 3.61 -3.00
CA LEU A 233 23.69 3.06 -4.32
C LEU A 233 22.27 2.50 -4.38
N TYR A 234 21.53 2.92 -5.39
CA TYR A 234 20.17 2.47 -5.69
C TYR A 234 20.13 1.82 -7.08
N LEU A 235 19.48 0.67 -7.18
CA LEU A 235 19.39 -0.13 -8.40
C LEU A 235 17.92 -0.31 -8.77
N THR A 236 17.53 -0.02 -10.01
CA THR A 236 16.13 -0.13 -10.47
C THR A 236 16.03 -0.96 -11.76
N THR A 237 15.00 -1.79 -11.87
CA THR A 237 14.66 -2.54 -13.11
C THR A 237 13.20 -2.35 -13.48
N LYS A 238 12.93 -2.32 -14.79
CA LYS A 238 11.56 -2.25 -15.36
C LYS A 238 10.97 -3.62 -15.67
N LEU A 239 11.77 -4.68 -15.56
CA LEU A 239 11.29 -6.03 -15.79
C LEU A 239 10.31 -6.38 -14.67
N ALA A 240 9.09 -6.81 -15.03
CA ALA A 240 8.07 -7.13 -14.03
C ALA A 240 8.41 -8.41 -13.25
N ASN A 241 8.95 -9.42 -13.96
CA ASN A 241 9.34 -10.71 -13.39
C ASN A 241 10.75 -11.11 -13.88
N PRO A 242 11.82 -10.43 -13.41
CA PRO A 242 13.19 -10.78 -13.78
C PRO A 242 13.64 -12.07 -13.09
N HIS A 243 14.40 -12.89 -13.80
CA HIS A 243 15.00 -14.11 -13.25
C HIS A 243 16.47 -13.89 -12.87
N TYR A 244 16.71 -13.48 -11.63
CA TYR A 244 18.07 -13.29 -11.11
C TYR A 244 18.73 -14.60 -10.70
N LEU A 245 20.02 -14.74 -11.01
CA LEU A 245 20.84 -15.83 -10.52
C LEU A 245 21.07 -15.71 -9.00
N PRO A 246 21.21 -16.83 -8.27
CA PRO A 246 21.45 -16.81 -6.82
C PRO A 246 22.65 -15.94 -6.39
N GLU A 247 23.67 -15.84 -7.24
CA GLU A 247 24.83 -14.96 -7.03
C GLU A 247 24.42 -13.49 -6.86
N ILE A 248 23.49 -13.00 -7.69
CA ILE A 248 22.97 -11.63 -7.61
C ILE A 248 22.15 -11.47 -6.32
N CYS A 249 21.29 -12.43 -6.00
CA CYS A 249 20.44 -12.41 -4.80
C CYS A 249 21.23 -12.36 -3.48
N ILE A 250 22.49 -12.81 -3.48
CA ILE A 250 23.37 -12.71 -2.31
C ILE A 250 23.99 -11.31 -2.22
N GLN A 251 24.34 -10.70 -3.35
CA GLN A 251 25.01 -9.40 -3.41
C GLN A 251 24.09 -8.21 -3.12
N VAL A 252 22.83 -8.28 -3.56
CA VAL A 252 21.85 -7.18 -3.41
C VAL A 252 20.64 -7.60 -2.59
N THR A 253 19.92 -6.63 -2.01
CA THR A 253 18.60 -6.86 -1.46
C THR A 253 17.57 -6.63 -2.56
N LEU A 254 16.95 -7.69 -3.05
CA LEU A 254 15.83 -7.59 -3.99
C LEU A 254 14.62 -7.00 -3.27
N VAL A 255 14.03 -5.94 -3.80
CA VAL A 255 12.81 -5.31 -3.28
C VAL A 255 11.75 -5.29 -4.37
N ASN A 256 10.66 -5.99 -4.15
CA ASN A 256 9.53 -6.03 -5.05
C ASN A 256 8.67 -4.77 -4.85
N PHE A 257 8.77 -3.83 -5.80
CA PHE A 257 8.05 -2.56 -5.80
C PHE A 257 6.89 -2.57 -6.82
N THR A 258 6.44 -3.74 -7.26
CA THR A 258 5.26 -3.84 -8.13
C THR A 258 4.06 -3.22 -7.43
N VAL A 259 3.34 -2.36 -8.16
CA VAL A 259 2.15 -1.69 -7.66
C VAL A 259 1.10 -2.72 -7.21
N THR A 260 0.58 -2.55 -6.00
CA THR A 260 -0.50 -3.38 -5.44
C THR A 260 -1.86 -2.77 -5.72
N LEU A 261 -2.94 -3.58 -5.63
CA LEU A 261 -4.31 -3.08 -5.80
C LEU A 261 -4.63 -1.96 -4.81
N SER A 262 -4.31 -2.16 -3.52
CA SER A 262 -4.52 -1.17 -2.47
C SER A 262 -3.67 0.08 -2.66
N GLY A 263 -2.40 -0.07 -3.05
CA GLY A 263 -1.51 1.06 -3.29
C GLY A 263 -1.99 1.94 -4.44
N LEU A 264 -2.43 1.32 -5.54
CA LEU A 264 -3.01 2.06 -6.66
C LEU A 264 -4.36 2.70 -6.29
N GLU A 265 -5.20 2.00 -5.53
CA GLU A 265 -6.47 2.52 -5.06
C GLU A 265 -6.28 3.79 -4.21
N ASP A 266 -5.35 3.78 -3.26
CA ASP A 266 -5.08 4.97 -2.44
C ASP A 266 -4.50 6.13 -3.26
N GLN A 267 -3.68 5.83 -4.28
CA GLN A 267 -3.14 6.82 -5.21
C GLN A 267 -4.26 7.43 -6.06
N LEU A 268 -5.12 6.61 -6.66
CA LEU A 268 -6.25 7.09 -7.46
C LEU A 268 -7.27 7.84 -6.59
N LEU A 269 -7.45 7.44 -5.33
CA LEU A 269 -8.31 8.16 -4.39
C LEU A 269 -7.80 9.58 -4.14
N ALA A 270 -6.50 9.74 -3.94
CA ALA A 270 -5.89 11.06 -3.81
C ALA A 270 -6.09 11.91 -5.09
N ASP A 271 -5.96 11.30 -6.27
CA ASP A 271 -6.20 11.97 -7.54
C ASP A 271 -7.68 12.39 -7.73
N VAL A 272 -8.65 11.50 -7.43
CA VAL A 272 -10.09 11.79 -7.50
C VAL A 272 -10.45 12.95 -6.58
N VAL A 273 -10.00 12.92 -5.33
CA VAL A 273 -10.37 13.92 -4.33
C VAL A 273 -9.74 15.27 -4.67
N ARG A 274 -8.49 15.28 -5.16
CA ARG A 274 -7.82 16.49 -5.66
C ARG A 274 -8.62 17.16 -6.78
N LEU A 275 -9.26 16.40 -7.66
CA LEU A 275 -10.02 16.95 -8.80
C LEU A 275 -11.48 17.32 -8.45
N GLU A 276 -12.15 16.54 -7.62
CA GLU A 276 -13.57 16.75 -7.25
C GLU A 276 -13.76 17.71 -6.07
N ARG A 277 -12.84 17.65 -5.10
CA ARG A 277 -12.85 18.45 -3.86
C ARG A 277 -11.43 18.93 -3.50
N PRO A 278 -10.86 19.84 -4.32
CA PRO A 278 -9.53 20.40 -4.04
C PRO A 278 -9.47 21.13 -2.70
N ASP A 279 -10.58 21.70 -2.25
CA ASP A 279 -10.77 22.30 -0.93
C ASP A 279 -10.41 21.30 0.19
N LEU A 280 -10.93 20.07 0.13
CA LEU A 280 -10.64 19.05 1.13
C LEU A 280 -9.16 18.63 1.14
N GLU A 281 -8.50 18.53 -0.02
CA GLU A 281 -7.08 18.16 -0.08
C GLU A 281 -6.14 19.28 0.42
N VAL A 282 -6.47 20.55 0.14
CA VAL A 282 -5.72 21.69 0.68
C VAL A 282 -5.88 21.74 2.19
N LEU A 283 -7.12 21.68 2.69
CA LEU A 283 -7.40 21.64 4.14
C LEU A 283 -6.66 20.47 4.81
N ARG A 284 -6.72 19.27 4.23
CA ARG A 284 -6.01 18.10 4.78
C ARG A 284 -4.51 18.33 4.84
N SER A 285 -3.92 18.82 3.76
CA SER A 285 -2.47 19.05 3.69
C SER A 285 -2.02 20.06 4.74
N GLU A 286 -2.79 21.15 4.92
CA GLU A 286 -2.54 22.13 5.97
C GLU A 286 -2.69 21.55 7.38
N LEU A 287 -3.75 20.77 7.64
CA LEU A 287 -3.95 20.14 8.95
C LEU A 287 -2.83 19.16 9.29
N ILE A 288 -2.35 18.37 8.31
CA ILE A 288 -1.23 17.44 8.52
C ILE A 288 0.04 18.21 8.93
N VAL A 289 0.34 19.31 8.26
CA VAL A 289 1.49 20.16 8.62
C VAL A 289 1.31 20.72 10.02
N ARG A 290 0.12 21.22 10.37
CA ARG A 290 -0.18 21.75 11.71
C ARG A 290 -0.05 20.70 12.81
N ILE A 291 -0.61 19.50 12.61
CA ILE A 291 -0.46 18.38 13.56
C ILE A 291 1.02 18.07 13.79
N ASN A 292 1.84 18.08 12.74
CA ASN A 292 3.27 17.82 12.87
C ASN A 292 3.98 18.93 13.64
N THR A 293 3.69 20.20 13.35
CA THR A 293 4.29 21.32 14.07
C THR A 293 3.88 21.32 15.54
N ASP A 294 2.62 21.01 15.84
CA ASP A 294 2.11 20.98 17.21
C ASP A 294 2.69 19.80 18.01
N LYS A 295 2.86 18.62 17.39
CA LYS A 295 3.55 17.49 18.05
C LYS A 295 5.04 17.76 18.27
N ALA A 296 5.70 18.44 17.33
CA ALA A 296 7.10 18.83 17.49
C ALA A 296 7.28 19.87 18.60
N THR A 297 6.41 20.87 18.69
CA THR A 297 6.47 21.88 19.76
C THR A 297 6.19 21.29 21.13
N LEU A 298 5.28 20.31 21.25
CA LEU A 298 5.07 19.58 22.51
C LEU A 298 6.35 18.86 22.96
N LEU A 299 7.02 18.13 22.06
CA LEU A 299 8.29 17.47 22.36
C LEU A 299 9.38 18.48 22.76
N GLU A 300 9.48 19.61 22.05
CA GLU A 300 10.44 20.68 22.40
C GLU A 300 10.16 21.28 23.78
N ILE A 301 8.89 21.45 24.15
CA ILE A 301 8.49 21.93 25.48
C ILE A 301 8.87 20.89 26.54
N GLU A 302 8.59 19.60 26.32
CA GLU A 302 8.98 18.52 27.24
C GLU A 302 10.51 18.47 27.44
N ASP A 303 11.28 18.51 26.34
CA ASP A 303 12.74 18.57 26.37
C ASP A 303 13.25 19.80 27.13
N LYS A 304 12.60 20.95 26.94
CA LYS A 304 12.94 22.20 27.65
C LYS A 304 12.68 22.06 29.15
N ILE A 305 11.54 21.48 29.55
CA ILE A 305 11.20 21.22 30.97
C ILE A 305 12.26 20.31 31.60
N LEU A 306 12.64 19.22 30.93
CA LEU A 306 13.65 18.29 31.42
C LEU A 306 15.02 18.96 31.57
N ARG A 307 15.44 19.76 30.59
CA ARG A 307 16.71 20.51 30.66
C ARG A 307 16.72 21.51 31.79
N LEU A 308 15.63 22.23 32.01
CA LEU A 308 15.49 23.20 33.08
C LEU A 308 15.53 22.55 34.47
N LEU A 309 14.84 21.41 34.65
CA LEU A 309 14.90 20.62 35.88
C LEU A 309 16.30 20.04 36.13
N TYR A 310 17.00 19.60 35.08
CA TYR A 310 18.37 19.09 35.20
C TYR A 310 19.40 20.19 35.52
N ALA A 311 19.25 21.37 34.93
CA ALA A 311 20.17 22.49 35.12
C ALA A 311 20.02 23.19 36.49
N SER A 312 18.88 23.00 37.17
CA SER A 312 18.63 23.59 38.48
C SER A 312 19.55 23.00 39.55
N THR A 313 20.55 23.76 39.97
CA THR A 313 21.45 23.40 41.08
C THR A 313 21.08 24.19 42.34
N GLY A 314 20.65 23.51 43.40
CA GLY A 314 20.26 24.13 44.67
C GLY A 314 18.81 23.83 45.05
N ASN A 315 18.18 24.75 45.78
CA ASN A 315 16.77 24.62 46.14
C ASN A 315 15.90 25.18 45.00
N ILE A 316 15.26 24.28 44.23
CA ILE A 316 14.38 24.57 43.09
C ILE A 316 13.28 25.60 43.45
N LEU A 317 12.88 25.66 44.71
CA LEU A 317 11.85 26.59 45.20
C LEU A 317 12.31 28.06 45.27
N ASP A 318 13.62 28.32 45.18
CA ASP A 318 14.17 29.67 45.20
C ASP A 318 14.34 30.24 43.77
N ASP A 319 14.22 29.39 42.74
CA ASP A 319 14.30 29.76 41.33
C ASP A 319 12.90 30.12 40.79
N GLU A 320 12.56 31.40 40.91
CA GLU A 320 11.25 31.93 40.51
C GLU A 320 11.06 31.93 38.99
N GLU A 321 12.15 32.15 38.24
CA GLU A 321 12.17 32.14 36.78
C GLU A 321 11.87 30.74 36.23
N LEU A 322 12.43 29.71 36.86
CA LEU A 322 12.13 28.32 36.55
C LEU A 322 10.65 27.99 36.76
N ILE A 323 10.07 28.39 37.89
CA ILE A 323 8.66 28.11 38.22
C ILE A 323 7.71 28.85 37.27
N GLU A 324 8.02 30.09 36.89
CA GLU A 324 7.23 30.85 35.93
C GLU A 324 7.30 30.20 34.54
N THR A 325 8.49 29.87 34.07
CA THR A 325 8.70 29.20 32.77
C THR A 325 8.01 27.83 32.70
N LEU A 326 7.98 27.07 33.81
CA LEU A 326 7.28 25.78 33.90
C LEU A 326 5.76 25.95 33.80
N ASN A 327 5.19 26.96 34.46
CA ASN A 327 3.75 27.23 34.39
C ASN A 327 3.35 27.70 32.98
N GLU A 328 4.13 28.60 32.36
CA GLU A 328 3.89 29.02 30.97
C GLU A 328 3.98 27.84 29.99
N SER A 329 4.96 26.95 30.19
CA SER A 329 5.14 25.74 29.37
C SER A 329 3.98 24.75 29.55
N LYS A 330 3.40 24.66 30.75
CA LYS A 330 2.21 23.85 31.01
C LYS A 330 0.97 24.42 30.33
N GLU A 331 0.68 25.71 30.51
CA GLU A 331 -0.48 26.36 29.90
C GLU A 331 -0.42 26.25 28.36
N THR A 332 0.76 26.47 27.78
CA THR A 332 0.96 26.30 26.34
C THR A 332 0.76 24.86 25.88
N SER A 333 1.25 23.87 26.63
CA SER A 333 1.03 22.44 26.33
C SER A 333 -0.45 22.03 26.41
N GLU A 334 -1.20 22.53 27.39
CA GLU A 334 -2.65 22.29 27.51
C GLU A 334 -3.42 22.89 26.32
N ILE A 335 -3.07 24.11 25.91
CA ILE A 335 -3.67 24.77 24.74
C ILE A 335 -3.36 23.99 23.45
N ILE A 336 -2.13 23.52 23.29
CA ILE A 336 -1.71 22.74 22.11
C ILE A 336 -2.43 21.38 22.11
N ASN A 337 -2.55 20.69 23.24
CA ASN A 337 -3.27 19.43 23.34
C ASN A 337 -4.76 19.58 23.00
N ALA A 338 -5.44 20.59 23.52
CA ALA A 338 -6.84 20.85 23.20
C ALA A 338 -7.03 21.15 21.69
N ARG A 339 -6.09 21.89 21.10
CA ARG A 339 -6.09 22.17 19.65
C ARG A 339 -5.79 20.92 18.82
N LEU A 340 -4.88 20.07 19.27
CA LEU A 340 -4.55 18.80 18.63
C LEU A 340 -5.78 17.90 18.59
N GLU A 341 -6.53 17.81 19.69
CA GLU A 341 -7.76 17.01 19.76
C GLU A 341 -8.83 17.49 18.75
N GLU A 342 -9.04 18.80 18.64
CA GLU A 342 -9.94 19.38 17.62
C GLU A 342 -9.45 19.12 16.20
N THR A 343 -8.13 19.24 15.97
CA THR A 343 -7.50 19.05 14.67
C THR A 343 -7.56 17.57 14.23
N GLU A 344 -7.34 16.63 15.15
CA GLU A 344 -7.45 15.19 14.93
C GLU A 344 -8.91 14.78 14.66
N ALA A 345 -9.88 15.32 15.41
CA ALA A 345 -11.30 15.11 15.12
C ALA A 345 -11.68 15.63 13.72
N THR A 346 -11.13 16.78 13.32
CA THR A 346 -11.31 17.33 11.98
C THR A 346 -10.67 16.44 10.90
N GLU A 347 -9.47 15.90 11.14
CA GLU A 347 -8.81 14.95 10.24
C GLU A 347 -9.65 13.68 10.01
N VAL A 348 -10.27 13.14 11.06
CA VAL A 348 -11.16 11.97 10.96
C VAL A 348 -12.37 12.31 10.10
N SER A 349 -12.97 13.48 10.27
CA SER A 349 -14.11 13.92 9.46
C SER A 349 -13.77 14.08 7.98
N ILE A 350 -12.58 14.62 7.66
CA ILE A 350 -12.08 14.78 6.30
C ILE A 350 -11.76 13.40 5.70
N SER A 351 -11.16 12.51 6.48
CA SER A 351 -10.89 11.14 6.05
C SER A 351 -12.18 10.41 5.71
N ALA A 352 -13.22 10.54 6.54
CA ALA A 352 -14.55 9.98 6.26
C ALA A 352 -15.20 10.58 5.01
N ALA A 353 -15.00 11.87 4.73
CA ALA A 353 -15.46 12.50 3.49
C ALA A 353 -14.71 11.96 2.25
N ARG A 354 -13.40 11.71 2.38
CA ARG A 354 -12.55 11.13 1.34
C ARG A 354 -12.96 9.70 1.00
N GLU A 355 -13.26 8.90 2.02
CA GLU A 355 -13.69 7.50 1.86
C GLU A 355 -14.94 7.34 0.98
N LYS A 356 -15.81 8.35 0.89
CA LYS A 356 -16.97 8.30 -0.02
C LYS A 356 -16.57 8.17 -1.48
N TYR A 357 -15.40 8.69 -1.87
CA TYR A 357 -14.88 8.61 -3.24
C TYR A 357 -14.08 7.32 -3.50
N ARG A 358 -13.84 6.49 -2.48
CA ARG A 358 -13.04 5.26 -2.60
C ARG A 358 -13.59 4.33 -3.69
N THR A 359 -14.91 4.21 -3.80
CA THR A 359 -15.56 3.36 -4.82
C THR A 359 -15.12 3.66 -6.26
N VAL A 360 -14.85 4.92 -6.60
CA VAL A 360 -14.35 5.34 -7.92
C VAL A 360 -12.87 4.94 -8.07
N ALA A 361 -12.08 5.10 -7.02
CA ALA A 361 -10.67 4.72 -7.01
C ALA A 361 -10.48 3.20 -7.08
N THR A 362 -11.27 2.43 -6.32
CA THR A 362 -11.30 0.96 -6.36
C THR A 362 -11.64 0.50 -7.78
N ARG A 363 -12.65 1.13 -8.41
CA ARG A 363 -13.02 0.84 -9.79
C ARG A 363 -11.86 1.12 -10.75
N GLY A 364 -11.19 2.26 -10.63
CA GLY A 364 -10.02 2.61 -11.44
C GLY A 364 -8.87 1.61 -11.28
N ALA A 365 -8.58 1.18 -10.05
CA ALA A 365 -7.52 0.23 -9.76
C ALA A 365 -7.79 -1.13 -10.42
N VAL A 366 -9.01 -1.67 -10.27
CA VAL A 366 -9.44 -2.93 -10.91
C VAL A 366 -9.31 -2.85 -12.44
N LEU A 367 -9.73 -1.73 -13.04
CA LEU A 367 -9.61 -1.51 -14.48
C LEU A 367 -8.15 -1.50 -14.94
N TYR A 368 -7.25 -0.85 -14.20
CA TYR A 368 -5.82 -0.81 -14.55
C TYR A 368 -5.20 -2.21 -14.55
N PHE A 369 -5.45 -3.03 -13.51
CA PHE A 369 -4.89 -4.39 -13.48
C PHE A 369 -5.45 -5.28 -14.59
N ALA A 370 -6.73 -5.11 -14.96
CA ALA A 370 -7.30 -5.80 -16.11
C ALA A 370 -6.63 -5.38 -17.43
N VAL A 371 -6.28 -4.10 -17.58
CA VAL A 371 -5.53 -3.59 -18.75
C VAL A 371 -4.08 -4.08 -18.74
N ALA A 372 -3.42 -4.10 -17.58
CA ALA A 372 -2.04 -4.56 -17.45
C ALA A 372 -1.87 -6.05 -17.84
N GLN A 373 -2.87 -6.88 -17.55
CA GLN A 373 -2.91 -8.30 -17.94
C GLN A 373 -3.02 -8.51 -19.46
N LEU A 374 -3.38 -7.49 -20.25
CA LEU A 374 -3.44 -7.64 -21.71
C LEU A 374 -2.06 -7.90 -22.33
N ALA A 375 -0.99 -7.48 -21.68
CA ALA A 375 0.38 -7.74 -22.12
C ALA A 375 0.71 -9.25 -22.17
N ASP A 376 -0.02 -10.08 -21.39
CA ASP A 376 0.13 -11.53 -21.43
C ASP A 376 -0.51 -12.16 -22.68
N ILE A 377 -1.46 -11.46 -23.31
CA ILE A 377 -2.11 -11.90 -24.56
C ILE A 377 -1.23 -11.56 -25.76
N ASP A 378 -0.78 -10.31 -25.82
CA ASP A 378 0.08 -9.82 -26.89
C ASP A 378 1.07 -8.79 -26.31
N PRO A 379 2.40 -8.93 -26.55
CA PRO A 379 3.39 -7.98 -26.07
C PRO A 379 3.15 -6.53 -26.53
N MET A 380 2.40 -6.32 -27.61
CA MET A 380 2.03 -4.97 -28.07
C MET A 380 1.05 -4.26 -27.14
N TYR A 381 0.34 -4.98 -26.26
CA TYR A 381 -0.70 -4.43 -25.39
C TYR A 381 -0.17 -3.95 -24.05
N GLN A 382 0.91 -3.16 -24.09
CA GLN A 382 1.52 -2.58 -22.90
C GLN A 382 1.06 -1.15 -22.70
N PHE A 383 0.41 -0.90 -21.56
CA PHE A 383 -0.02 0.44 -21.16
C PHE A 383 0.67 0.84 -19.87
N SER A 384 1.36 1.99 -19.89
CA SER A 384 1.99 2.52 -18.69
C SER A 384 0.95 3.02 -17.69
N LEU A 385 1.26 2.91 -16.39
CA LEU A 385 0.42 3.49 -15.33
C LEU A 385 0.26 5.00 -15.51
N LYS A 386 1.30 5.69 -16.00
CA LYS A 386 1.26 7.13 -16.30
C LYS A 386 0.19 7.46 -17.35
N TYR A 387 0.12 6.71 -18.44
CA TYR A 387 -0.92 6.88 -19.47
C TYR A 387 -2.31 6.61 -18.90
N PHE A 388 -2.47 5.54 -18.13
CA PHE A 388 -3.74 5.21 -17.47
C PHE A 388 -4.21 6.35 -16.56
N ASN A 389 -3.33 6.89 -15.70
CA ASN A 389 -3.66 8.00 -14.81
C ASN A 389 -4.05 9.27 -15.58
N GLN A 390 -3.43 9.53 -16.75
CA GLN A 390 -3.83 10.65 -17.60
C GLN A 390 -5.25 10.48 -18.14
N VAL A 391 -5.60 9.29 -18.65
CA VAL A 391 -6.96 8.99 -19.14
C VAL A 391 -7.96 9.10 -17.99
N PHE A 392 -7.65 8.52 -16.84
CA PHE A 392 -8.50 8.55 -15.65
C PHE A 392 -8.78 10.00 -15.18
N ASN A 393 -7.74 10.83 -15.04
CA ASN A 393 -7.88 12.22 -14.61
C ASN A 393 -8.65 13.07 -15.63
N LEU A 394 -8.38 12.88 -16.93
CA LEU A 394 -9.06 13.60 -18.01
C LEU A 394 -10.56 13.30 -18.04
N VAL A 395 -10.98 12.08 -17.69
CA VAL A 395 -12.42 11.74 -17.58
C VAL A 395 -13.06 12.49 -16.43
N ILE A 396 -12.41 12.55 -15.27
CA ILE A 396 -12.94 13.26 -14.09
C ILE A 396 -13.05 14.76 -14.38
N GLU A 397 -12.04 15.35 -15.03
CA GLU A 397 -12.05 16.77 -15.41
C GLU A 397 -13.15 17.11 -16.41
N LYS A 398 -13.40 16.23 -17.40
CA LYS A 398 -14.41 16.46 -18.45
C LYS A 398 -15.83 16.09 -18.04
N ALA A 399 -16.01 15.27 -17.01
CA ALA A 399 -17.34 14.83 -16.59
C ALA A 399 -18.13 16.01 -16.01
N GLU A 400 -19.29 16.31 -16.60
CA GLU A 400 -20.14 17.44 -16.21
C GLU A 400 -20.44 17.44 -14.71
N LYS A 401 -20.17 18.56 -14.05
CA LYS A 401 -20.44 18.74 -12.62
C LYS A 401 -21.93 19.03 -12.42
N THR A 402 -22.78 18.02 -12.55
CA THR A 402 -24.22 18.17 -12.32
C THR A 402 -24.51 18.37 -10.82
N GLU A 403 -25.47 19.22 -10.46
CA GLU A 403 -26.03 19.36 -9.10
C GLU A 403 -26.87 18.12 -8.72
N MET A 404 -26.27 16.93 -8.77
CA MET A 404 -26.91 15.67 -8.38
C MET A 404 -26.40 15.22 -7.01
N THR A 405 -27.10 14.25 -6.41
CA THR A 405 -26.62 13.59 -5.19
C THR A 405 -25.24 12.97 -5.43
N LEU A 406 -24.41 12.94 -4.38
CA LEU A 406 -23.04 12.40 -4.45
C LEU A 406 -23.03 10.98 -5.04
N GLU A 407 -23.98 10.13 -4.64
CA GLU A 407 -24.11 8.77 -5.13
C GLU A 407 -24.32 8.69 -6.65
N ALA A 408 -25.21 9.54 -7.20
CA ALA A 408 -25.45 9.58 -8.64
C ALA A 408 -24.21 10.09 -9.40
N ARG A 409 -23.47 11.05 -8.83
CA ARG A 409 -22.20 11.53 -9.38
C ARG A 409 -21.14 10.42 -9.41
N LEU A 410 -21.00 9.65 -8.32
CA LEU A 410 -20.04 8.54 -8.25
C LEU A 410 -20.36 7.46 -9.28
N GLU A 411 -21.63 7.12 -9.49
CA GLU A 411 -22.01 6.12 -10.49
C GLU A 411 -21.80 6.61 -11.94
N LEU A 412 -22.02 7.89 -12.20
CA LEU A 412 -21.69 8.53 -13.47
C LEU A 412 -20.17 8.48 -13.72
N LEU A 413 -19.35 8.82 -12.73
CA LEU A 413 -17.89 8.73 -12.85
C LEU A 413 -17.44 7.29 -13.12
N ARG A 414 -17.96 6.31 -12.38
CA ARG A 414 -17.63 4.89 -12.57
C ARG A 414 -17.95 4.41 -13.99
N SER A 415 -19.13 4.75 -14.52
CA SER A 415 -19.54 4.36 -15.86
C SER A 415 -18.73 5.09 -16.95
N ALA A 416 -18.50 6.41 -16.80
CA ALA A 416 -17.70 7.20 -17.71
C ALA A 416 -16.23 6.74 -17.77
N ILE A 417 -15.61 6.43 -16.62
CA ILE A 417 -14.24 5.91 -16.54
C ILE A 417 -14.16 4.54 -17.22
N THR A 418 -15.11 3.64 -16.93
CA THR A 418 -15.15 2.30 -17.54
C THR A 418 -15.23 2.42 -19.07
N LEU A 419 -16.09 3.30 -19.59
CA LEU A 419 -16.26 3.52 -21.02
C LEU A 419 -15.01 4.15 -21.66
N SER A 420 -14.42 5.15 -21.03
CA SER A 420 -13.24 5.85 -21.58
C SER A 420 -12.01 4.94 -21.61
N VAL A 421 -11.78 4.15 -20.56
CA VAL A 421 -10.71 3.14 -20.53
C VAL A 421 -10.94 2.11 -21.64
N TYR A 422 -12.16 1.61 -21.78
CA TYR A 422 -12.50 0.67 -22.85
C TYR A 422 -12.24 1.26 -24.24
N GLN A 423 -12.71 2.48 -24.52
CA GLN A 423 -12.54 3.12 -25.83
C GLN A 423 -11.06 3.38 -26.17
N ASN A 424 -10.29 3.91 -25.22
CA ASN A 424 -8.89 4.25 -25.45
C ASN A 424 -8.02 3.00 -25.63
N VAL A 425 -8.27 1.94 -24.84
CA VAL A 425 -7.52 0.68 -24.95
C VAL A 425 -7.96 -0.08 -26.21
N SER A 426 -9.26 -0.16 -26.50
CA SER A 426 -9.79 -0.90 -27.66
C SER A 426 -9.35 -0.34 -29.01
N ARG A 427 -8.92 0.92 -29.08
CA ARG A 427 -8.29 1.49 -30.29
C ARG A 427 -6.95 0.83 -30.63
N GLY A 428 -6.21 0.39 -29.61
CA GLY A 428 -4.93 -0.31 -29.77
C GLY A 428 -5.04 -1.83 -29.92
N LEU A 429 -6.26 -2.39 -29.76
CA LEU A 429 -6.49 -3.83 -29.80
C LEU A 429 -6.91 -4.32 -31.19
N PHE A 430 -6.44 -5.50 -31.57
CA PHE A 430 -6.99 -6.26 -32.70
C PHE A 430 -8.45 -6.64 -32.44
N GLU A 431 -9.27 -6.69 -33.50
CA GLU A 431 -10.70 -7.03 -33.44
C GLU A 431 -10.99 -8.32 -32.66
N LYS A 432 -10.17 -9.36 -32.90
CA LYS A 432 -10.26 -10.66 -32.21
C LYS A 432 -10.10 -10.58 -30.68
N HIS A 433 -9.40 -9.57 -30.17
CA HIS A 433 -9.10 -9.43 -28.74
C HIS A 433 -10.03 -8.42 -28.04
N LYS A 434 -10.85 -7.66 -28.77
CA LYS A 434 -11.77 -6.68 -28.19
C LYS A 434 -12.83 -7.33 -27.31
N LEU A 435 -13.51 -8.37 -27.80
CA LEU A 435 -14.51 -9.09 -27.00
C LEU A 435 -13.89 -9.75 -25.76
N VAL A 436 -12.67 -10.28 -25.89
CA VAL A 436 -11.91 -10.84 -24.76
C VAL A 436 -11.66 -9.75 -23.72
N PHE A 437 -11.22 -8.57 -24.15
CA PHE A 437 -11.01 -7.44 -23.25
C PHE A 437 -12.30 -6.98 -22.57
N SER A 438 -13.41 -6.83 -23.30
CA SER A 438 -14.71 -6.46 -22.70
C SER A 438 -15.17 -7.47 -21.66
N PHE A 439 -14.96 -8.76 -21.92
CA PHE A 439 -15.24 -9.82 -20.95
C PHE A 439 -14.28 -9.77 -19.74
N LEU A 440 -12.98 -9.56 -19.95
CA LEU A 440 -12.01 -9.42 -18.87
C LEU A 440 -12.31 -8.23 -17.96
N LEU A 441 -12.67 -7.07 -18.53
CA LEU A 441 -13.10 -5.91 -17.75
C LEU A 441 -14.31 -6.26 -16.88
N ASN A 442 -15.34 -6.86 -17.48
CA ASN A 442 -16.54 -7.31 -16.78
C ASN A 442 -16.21 -8.23 -15.61
N MET A 443 -15.44 -9.28 -15.88
CA MET A 443 -15.06 -10.27 -14.88
C MET A 443 -14.21 -9.69 -13.78
N ALA A 444 -13.22 -8.85 -14.09
CA ALA A 444 -12.40 -8.19 -13.07
C ALA A 444 -13.27 -7.39 -12.08
N MET A 445 -14.29 -6.72 -12.60
CA MET A 445 -15.21 -5.91 -11.80
C MET A 445 -16.19 -6.77 -10.98
N PHE A 446 -16.70 -7.86 -11.55
CA PHE A 446 -17.68 -8.72 -10.90
C PHE A 446 -17.03 -9.64 -9.85
N LEU A 447 -15.80 -10.10 -10.10
CA LEU A 447 -14.98 -10.82 -9.14
C LEU A 447 -14.66 -9.93 -7.93
N HIS A 448 -14.25 -8.68 -8.18
CA HIS A 448 -13.98 -7.74 -7.09
C HIS A 448 -15.25 -7.42 -6.28
N ALA A 449 -16.40 -7.29 -6.93
CA ALA A 449 -17.68 -7.05 -6.26
C ALA A 449 -18.25 -8.30 -5.54
N GLY A 450 -17.63 -9.47 -5.70
CA GLY A 450 -18.13 -10.74 -5.16
C GLY A 450 -19.41 -11.25 -5.82
N LEU A 451 -19.82 -10.66 -6.95
CA LEU A 451 -20.99 -11.09 -7.72
C LEU A 451 -20.75 -12.42 -8.44
N VAL A 452 -19.48 -12.70 -8.76
CA VAL A 452 -19.04 -13.98 -9.30
C VAL A 452 -17.99 -14.56 -8.37
N LYS A 453 -18.12 -15.84 -8.03
CA LYS A 453 -17.12 -16.54 -7.22
C LYS A 453 -15.90 -16.90 -8.09
N THR A 454 -14.70 -16.84 -7.50
CA THR A 454 -13.45 -17.23 -8.17
C THR A 454 -13.50 -18.67 -8.70
N GLU A 455 -14.19 -19.57 -7.98
CA GLU A 455 -14.41 -20.96 -8.39
C GLU A 455 -15.24 -21.07 -9.67
N GLN A 456 -16.34 -20.30 -9.76
CA GLN A 456 -17.20 -20.26 -10.94
C GLN A 456 -16.46 -19.70 -12.17
N PHE A 457 -15.61 -18.68 -11.97
CA PHE A 457 -14.77 -18.16 -13.05
C PHE A 457 -13.69 -19.16 -13.50
N ASN A 458 -13.01 -19.81 -12.55
CA ASN A 458 -12.04 -20.86 -12.85
C ASN A 458 -12.68 -22.03 -13.62
N PHE A 459 -13.94 -22.35 -13.32
CA PHE A 459 -14.70 -23.36 -14.04
C PHE A 459 -14.94 -22.96 -15.51
N ILE A 460 -15.34 -21.72 -15.81
CA ILE A 460 -15.50 -21.28 -17.21
C ILE A 460 -14.17 -21.39 -17.99
N LEU A 461 -13.04 -21.07 -17.34
CA LEU A 461 -11.72 -21.09 -17.97
C LEU A 461 -11.16 -22.50 -18.19
N ARG A 462 -11.24 -23.38 -17.18
CA ARG A 462 -10.55 -24.69 -17.17
C ARG A 462 -11.48 -25.89 -17.30
N GLY A 463 -12.80 -25.70 -17.12
CA GLY A 463 -13.77 -26.78 -16.94
C GLY A 463 -13.53 -27.56 -15.65
N ALA A 464 -14.06 -28.79 -15.59
CA ALA A 464 -13.83 -29.74 -14.50
C ALA A 464 -12.45 -30.44 -14.58
N SER A 465 -11.50 -29.90 -15.34
CA SER A 465 -10.19 -30.52 -15.55
C SER A 465 -9.36 -30.49 -14.25
N GLY A 466 -9.19 -31.65 -13.61
CA GLY A 466 -8.40 -31.82 -12.39
C GLY A 466 -9.21 -32.10 -11.11
N THR A 467 -10.54 -32.27 -11.21
CA THR A 467 -11.38 -32.61 -10.06
C THR A 467 -11.40 -34.12 -9.81
N LYS A 468 -11.45 -34.51 -8.52
CA LYS A 468 -11.50 -35.92 -8.08
C LYS A 468 -12.91 -36.54 -8.17
N VAL A 469 -13.86 -35.82 -8.77
CA VAL A 469 -15.23 -36.29 -8.94
C VAL A 469 -15.19 -37.47 -9.90
N VAL A 470 -15.64 -38.64 -9.42
CA VAL A 470 -15.80 -39.83 -10.27
C VAL A 470 -17.16 -39.68 -10.94
N PRO A 471 -17.23 -39.34 -12.25
CA PRO A 471 -18.51 -39.14 -12.91
C PRO A 471 -19.31 -40.45 -12.88
N ARG A 472 -20.64 -40.34 -12.73
CA ARG A 472 -21.56 -41.48 -12.83
C ARG A 472 -21.43 -42.16 -14.19
N LYS A 473 -21.89 -43.41 -14.32
CA LYS A 473 -21.81 -44.17 -15.58
C LYS A 473 -22.44 -43.35 -16.72
N LYS A 474 -21.62 -43.04 -17.73
CA LYS A 474 -22.04 -42.23 -18.88
C LYS A 474 -23.22 -42.89 -19.62
N PRO A 475 -24.28 -42.13 -19.91
CA PRO A 475 -25.37 -42.58 -20.79
C PRO A 475 -24.88 -42.74 -22.24
N GLN A 476 -25.35 -43.77 -22.94
CA GLN A 476 -24.90 -44.11 -24.30
C GLN A 476 -25.56 -43.21 -25.36
N ILE A 477 -25.13 -41.95 -25.41
CA ILE A 477 -25.60 -40.96 -26.41
C ILE A 477 -24.41 -40.52 -27.25
N GLU A 478 -24.51 -40.66 -28.58
CA GLU A 478 -23.42 -40.31 -29.53
C GLU A 478 -23.04 -38.83 -29.49
N ALA A 479 -24.00 -37.94 -29.21
CA ALA A 479 -23.79 -36.49 -29.15
C ALA A 479 -23.11 -35.99 -27.87
N MET A 480 -23.00 -36.82 -26.82
CA MET A 480 -22.44 -36.40 -25.54
C MET A 480 -20.98 -36.86 -25.40
N THR A 481 -20.05 -35.91 -25.23
CA THR A 481 -18.63 -36.23 -25.01
C THR A 481 -18.34 -36.53 -23.54
N ASP A 482 -17.23 -37.21 -23.27
CA ASP A 482 -16.82 -37.53 -21.89
C ASP A 482 -16.50 -36.25 -21.09
N ILE A 483 -15.98 -35.22 -21.76
CA ILE A 483 -15.69 -33.90 -21.18
C ILE A 483 -16.98 -33.19 -20.76
N MET A 484 -18.01 -33.21 -21.61
CA MET A 484 -19.33 -32.65 -21.28
C MET A 484 -19.92 -33.32 -20.04
N TRP A 485 -19.86 -34.65 -19.98
CA TRP A 485 -20.38 -35.42 -18.86
C TRP A 485 -19.64 -35.17 -17.54
N LEU A 486 -18.31 -35.05 -17.61
CA LEU A 486 -17.48 -34.68 -16.45
C LEU A 486 -17.85 -33.29 -15.93
N ASN A 487 -17.99 -32.31 -16.83
CA ASN A 487 -18.34 -30.94 -16.47
C ASN A 487 -19.72 -30.85 -15.79
N ILE A 488 -20.73 -31.56 -16.32
CA ILE A 488 -22.08 -31.60 -15.73
C ILE A 488 -22.05 -32.27 -14.35
N SER A 489 -21.36 -33.40 -14.24
CA SER A 489 -21.25 -34.14 -12.96
C SER A 489 -20.57 -33.29 -11.90
N HIS A 490 -19.55 -32.52 -12.28
CA HIS A 490 -18.89 -31.60 -11.39
C HIS A 490 -19.84 -30.49 -10.93
N LEU A 491 -20.55 -29.81 -11.86
CA LEU A 491 -21.48 -28.74 -11.50
C LEU A 491 -22.59 -29.21 -10.55
N ASP A 492 -23.18 -30.38 -10.81
CA ASP A 492 -24.24 -30.96 -9.97
C ASP A 492 -23.78 -31.24 -8.52
N GLU A 493 -22.50 -31.59 -8.33
CA GLU A 493 -21.94 -31.90 -7.02
C GLU A 493 -21.35 -30.68 -6.29
N THR A 494 -20.76 -29.72 -7.01
CA THR A 494 -20.05 -28.60 -6.39
C THR A 494 -20.91 -27.39 -6.12
N ASP A 495 -21.88 -27.12 -6.97
CA ASP A 495 -22.65 -25.88 -6.89
C ASP A 495 -24.13 -26.20 -6.56
N PRO A 496 -24.64 -25.76 -5.39
CA PRO A 496 -26.02 -26.04 -4.98
C PRO A 496 -27.07 -25.60 -6.00
N ASP A 497 -26.77 -24.54 -6.75
CA ASP A 497 -27.69 -23.99 -7.76
C ASP A 497 -27.87 -24.93 -8.95
N PHE A 498 -26.93 -25.85 -9.17
CA PHE A 498 -26.95 -26.84 -10.25
C PHE A 498 -27.41 -28.23 -9.81
N GLN A 499 -27.83 -28.41 -8.55
CA GLN A 499 -28.33 -29.70 -8.07
C GLN A 499 -29.57 -30.16 -8.86
N GLY A 500 -29.50 -31.36 -9.44
CA GLY A 500 -30.53 -31.96 -10.30
C GLY A 500 -30.23 -31.84 -11.79
N LEU A 501 -29.13 -31.19 -12.19
CA LEU A 501 -28.77 -30.97 -13.60
C LEU A 501 -28.52 -32.30 -14.34
N LEU A 502 -27.96 -33.31 -13.66
CA LEU A 502 -27.72 -34.64 -14.25
C LEU A 502 -29.02 -35.31 -14.77
N ASN A 503 -30.17 -35.03 -14.14
CA ASN A 503 -31.44 -35.63 -14.53
C ASN A 503 -32.10 -34.88 -15.71
N ASP A 504 -31.86 -33.56 -15.80
CA ASP A 504 -32.47 -32.68 -16.80
C ASP A 504 -31.59 -32.44 -18.02
N CYS A 505 -30.30 -32.79 -17.98
CA CYS A 505 -29.36 -32.55 -19.09
C CYS A 505 -29.73 -33.25 -20.41
N MET A 506 -30.58 -34.29 -20.35
CA MET A 506 -31.08 -35.01 -21.52
C MET A 506 -32.31 -34.37 -22.16
N ARG A 507 -32.99 -33.52 -21.40
CA ARG A 507 -34.23 -32.87 -21.80
C ARG A 507 -33.94 -31.56 -22.50
N LYS A 508 -34.96 -30.99 -23.14
CA LYS A 508 -34.83 -29.70 -23.82
C LYS A 508 -34.73 -28.56 -22.78
N VAL A 509 -33.53 -28.06 -22.52
CA VAL A 509 -33.29 -26.95 -21.59
C VAL A 509 -33.25 -25.62 -22.35
N PRO A 510 -34.29 -24.77 -22.27
CA PRO A 510 -34.24 -23.43 -22.84
C PRO A 510 -33.39 -22.52 -21.95
N VAL A 511 -32.47 -21.77 -22.55
CA VAL A 511 -31.63 -20.78 -21.86
C VAL A 511 -31.71 -19.47 -22.63
N SER A 512 -32.10 -18.40 -21.95
CA SER A 512 -32.09 -17.05 -22.52
C SER A 512 -31.13 -16.12 -21.77
N ILE A 513 -30.27 -15.45 -22.54
CA ILE A 513 -29.35 -14.39 -22.07
C ILE A 513 -29.60 -13.17 -22.95
N GLY A 514 -30.41 -12.22 -22.47
CA GLY A 514 -30.76 -11.01 -23.21
C GLY A 514 -31.54 -11.34 -24.48
N SER A 515 -30.98 -11.02 -25.65
CA SER A 515 -31.56 -11.33 -26.96
C SER A 515 -31.09 -12.67 -27.55
N PHE A 516 -30.31 -13.45 -26.81
CA PHE A 516 -29.83 -14.76 -27.25
C PHE A 516 -30.60 -15.87 -26.55
N ASP A 517 -31.47 -16.52 -27.31
CA ASP A 517 -32.22 -17.69 -26.90
C ASP A 517 -31.56 -18.94 -27.48
N LEU A 518 -31.23 -19.89 -26.61
CA LEU A 518 -30.64 -21.18 -26.97
C LEU A 518 -31.44 -22.32 -26.35
N ASP A 519 -31.99 -23.16 -27.22
CA ASP A 519 -32.55 -24.45 -26.81
C ASP A 519 -31.43 -25.49 -26.80
N ILE A 520 -30.99 -25.89 -25.61
CA ILE A 520 -30.00 -26.95 -25.46
C ILE A 520 -30.72 -28.29 -25.47
N HIS A 521 -30.45 -29.08 -26.50
CA HIS A 521 -31.08 -30.40 -26.71
C HIS A 521 -29.99 -31.38 -27.14
N ILE A 522 -29.53 -32.22 -26.22
CA ILE A 522 -28.41 -33.15 -26.44
C ILE A 522 -28.91 -34.47 -27.05
N ASP A 523 -30.09 -34.94 -26.62
CA ASP A 523 -30.76 -36.11 -27.20
C ASP A 523 -32.05 -35.68 -27.91
N PRO A 524 -32.07 -35.58 -29.25
CA PRO A 524 -33.26 -35.19 -30.02
C PRO A 524 -34.51 -36.07 -29.81
N THR A 525 -34.34 -37.26 -29.21
CA THR A 525 -35.41 -38.23 -28.99
C THR A 525 -36.23 -37.94 -27.73
N ASP A 526 -35.68 -37.24 -26.74
CA ASP A 526 -36.36 -36.91 -25.49
C ASP A 526 -37.03 -35.51 -25.56
N LYS A 527 -38.32 -35.51 -25.88
CA LYS A 527 -39.12 -34.27 -26.00
C LYS A 527 -39.71 -33.79 -24.66
N GLN A 528 -39.36 -34.42 -23.54
CA GLN A 528 -39.92 -34.02 -22.24
C GLN A 528 -39.34 -32.67 -21.78
N PRO A 529 -40.16 -31.81 -21.15
CA PRO A 529 -39.66 -30.60 -20.52
C PRO A 529 -38.80 -30.94 -19.29
N PRO A 530 -37.79 -30.12 -18.97
CA PRO A 530 -36.96 -30.31 -17.78
C PRO A 530 -37.83 -30.23 -16.52
N LEU A 531 -37.48 -31.01 -15.50
CA LEU A 531 -38.15 -30.96 -14.18
C LEU A 531 -37.99 -29.59 -13.53
N THR A 532 -36.84 -28.95 -13.77
CA THR A 532 -36.50 -27.65 -13.22
C THR A 532 -36.48 -26.59 -14.32
N ASN A 533 -37.06 -25.42 -14.05
CA ASN A 533 -36.92 -24.28 -14.95
C ASN A 533 -35.55 -23.60 -14.75
N TRP A 534 -34.53 -24.16 -15.41
CA TRP A 534 -33.14 -23.68 -15.32
C TRP A 534 -32.98 -22.23 -15.74
N ASN A 535 -33.86 -21.70 -16.60
CA ASN A 535 -33.78 -20.32 -17.05
C ASN A 535 -34.17 -19.30 -15.95
N GLU A 536 -35.06 -19.68 -15.04
CA GLU A 536 -35.49 -18.85 -13.91
C GLU A 536 -34.63 -19.10 -12.67
N LYS A 537 -34.12 -20.32 -12.50
CA LYS A 537 -33.27 -20.68 -11.36
C LYS A 537 -31.87 -20.07 -11.47
N LEU A 538 -31.27 -20.08 -12.66
CA LEU A 538 -29.87 -19.71 -12.85
C LEU A 538 -29.68 -18.21 -13.12
N ASN A 539 -28.66 -17.62 -12.52
CA ASN A 539 -28.20 -16.27 -12.83
C ASN A 539 -27.55 -16.19 -14.23
N SER A 540 -27.43 -14.98 -14.79
CA SER A 540 -26.85 -14.80 -16.13
C SER A 540 -25.44 -15.40 -16.28
N PHE A 541 -24.64 -15.41 -15.22
CA PHE A 541 -23.30 -16.04 -15.23
C PHE A 541 -23.36 -17.56 -15.16
N GLU A 542 -24.24 -18.12 -14.32
CA GLU A 542 -24.48 -19.56 -14.23
C GLU A 542 -25.03 -20.13 -15.54
N LYS A 543 -25.85 -19.36 -16.26
CA LYS A 543 -26.27 -19.70 -17.64
C LYS A 543 -25.08 -19.83 -18.60
N LEU A 544 -24.04 -18.99 -18.46
CA LEU A 544 -22.81 -19.15 -19.25
C LEU A 544 -22.07 -20.45 -18.90
N MET A 545 -22.02 -20.82 -17.62
CA MET A 545 -21.43 -22.09 -17.19
C MET A 545 -22.16 -23.29 -17.80
N LEU A 546 -23.50 -23.24 -17.84
CA LEU A 546 -24.32 -24.26 -18.49
C LEU A 546 -24.03 -24.36 -20.00
N ILE A 547 -23.95 -23.22 -20.69
CA ILE A 547 -23.61 -23.16 -22.13
C ILE A 547 -22.20 -23.69 -22.37
N LYS A 548 -21.21 -23.34 -21.53
CA LYS A 548 -19.84 -23.87 -21.61
C LYS A 548 -19.83 -25.40 -21.50
N CYS A 549 -20.69 -25.99 -20.66
CA CYS A 549 -20.75 -27.43 -20.49
C CYS A 549 -21.37 -28.15 -21.66
N LEU A 550 -22.49 -27.63 -22.19
CA LEU A 550 -23.34 -28.39 -23.12
C LEU A 550 -23.18 -27.96 -24.58
N LYS A 551 -22.78 -26.70 -24.82
CA LYS A 551 -22.74 -26.05 -26.14
C LYS A 551 -21.61 -25.02 -26.22
N GLU A 552 -20.38 -25.50 -26.12
CA GLU A 552 -19.18 -24.67 -26.16
C GLU A 552 -19.09 -23.81 -27.44
N GLU A 553 -19.56 -24.30 -28.59
CA GLU A 553 -19.56 -23.56 -29.85
C GLU A 553 -20.41 -22.27 -29.83
N LYS A 554 -21.36 -22.17 -28.89
CA LYS A 554 -22.23 -20.99 -28.71
C LYS A 554 -21.77 -20.05 -27.60
N LEU A 555 -20.71 -20.41 -26.87
CA LEU A 555 -20.23 -19.64 -25.72
C LEU A 555 -19.83 -18.21 -26.10
N VAL A 556 -19.17 -18.01 -27.24
CA VAL A 556 -18.72 -16.67 -27.68
C VAL A 556 -19.90 -15.73 -27.89
N PHE A 557 -20.99 -16.21 -28.48
CA PHE A 557 -22.21 -15.42 -28.68
C PHE A 557 -22.91 -15.11 -27.35
N ALA A 558 -22.92 -16.09 -26.44
CA ALA A 558 -23.48 -15.92 -25.10
C ALA A 558 -22.68 -14.91 -24.27
N ILE A 559 -21.34 -14.93 -24.35
CA ILE A 559 -20.46 -13.96 -23.69
C ILE A 559 -20.70 -12.56 -24.23
N ALA A 560 -20.83 -12.40 -25.56
CA ALA A 560 -21.15 -11.11 -26.14
C ALA A 560 -22.46 -10.55 -25.57
N GLN A 561 -23.53 -11.33 -25.53
CA GLN A 561 -24.79 -10.86 -24.92
C GLN A 561 -24.70 -10.63 -23.41
N TYR A 562 -23.95 -11.45 -22.69
CA TYR A 562 -23.70 -11.24 -21.27
C TYR A 562 -23.03 -9.88 -21.00
N VAL A 563 -22.00 -9.54 -21.78
CA VAL A 563 -21.35 -8.22 -21.74
C VAL A 563 -22.34 -7.11 -22.12
N ALA A 564 -23.21 -7.33 -23.12
CA ALA A 564 -24.20 -6.36 -23.56
C ALA A 564 -25.18 -5.95 -22.45
N ILE A 565 -25.63 -6.94 -21.65
CA ILE A 565 -26.60 -6.73 -20.57
C ILE A 565 -25.95 -6.04 -19.38
N THR A 566 -24.71 -6.40 -19.08
CA THR A 566 -24.03 -5.99 -17.83
C THR A 566 -23.30 -4.66 -17.98
N LEU A 567 -22.63 -4.41 -19.11
CA LEU A 567 -21.90 -3.18 -19.36
C LEU A 567 -22.58 -2.28 -20.39
N GLY A 568 -23.39 -2.86 -21.28
CA GLY A 568 -24.07 -2.14 -22.37
C GLY A 568 -23.57 -2.57 -23.75
N PRO A 569 -24.36 -2.29 -24.81
CA PRO A 569 -24.04 -2.69 -26.19
C PRO A 569 -22.76 -2.02 -26.73
N VAL A 570 -22.42 -0.83 -26.21
CA VAL A 570 -21.25 -0.04 -26.60
C VAL A 570 -19.92 -0.80 -26.35
N PHE A 571 -19.90 -1.77 -25.45
CA PHE A 571 -18.72 -2.58 -25.14
C PHE A 571 -18.50 -3.76 -26.10
N ILE A 572 -19.37 -3.94 -27.07
CA ILE A 572 -19.27 -4.97 -28.11
C ILE A 572 -19.06 -4.31 -29.47
N GLU A 573 -19.60 -3.11 -29.64
CA GLU A 573 -19.40 -2.31 -30.83
C GLU A 573 -17.96 -1.83 -30.92
N SER A 574 -17.38 -1.99 -32.11
CA SER A 574 -16.03 -1.52 -32.37
C SER A 574 -16.04 0.02 -32.46
N PRO A 575 -15.28 0.73 -31.61
CA PRO A 575 -15.21 2.18 -31.68
C PRO A 575 -14.67 2.62 -33.03
N THR A 576 -15.25 3.68 -33.61
CA THR A 576 -14.82 4.21 -34.89
C THR A 576 -13.39 4.75 -34.78
N VAL A 577 -12.52 4.31 -35.68
CA VAL A 577 -11.12 4.76 -35.74
C VAL A 577 -11.07 6.06 -36.54
N GLN A 578 -10.72 7.17 -35.90
CA GLN A 578 -10.48 8.46 -36.56
C GLN A 578 -9.07 8.96 -36.22
N LEU A 579 -8.37 9.49 -37.20
CA LEU A 579 -6.98 9.98 -37.05
C LEU A 579 -6.85 11.17 -36.09
N ASN A 580 -7.94 11.92 -35.85
CA ASN A 580 -7.94 13.07 -34.94
C ASN A 580 -8.14 12.69 -33.46
N THR A 581 -8.46 11.42 -33.19
CA THR A 581 -8.69 10.89 -31.83
C THR A 581 -7.64 9.84 -31.42
N LEU A 582 -6.71 9.49 -32.31
CA LEU A 582 -5.44 8.80 -32.02
C LEU A 582 -4.38 9.85 -31.68
#